data_AF-A0A7J7KDH0-F1
#
_entry.id   AF-A0A7J7KDH0-F1
#
_cell.length_a   1.000
_cell.length_b   1.000
_cell.length_c   1.000
_cell.angle_alpha   90.00
_cell.angle_beta   90.00
_cell.angle_gamma   90.00
#
_symmetry.space_group_name_H-M   'P 1'
#
loop_
_entity.id
_entity.type
_entity.pdbx_description
1 polymer ?
#
loop_
_entity_poly.entity_id
_entity_poly.type
_entity_poly.pdbx_seq_one_letter_code
_entity_poly.pdbx_strand_id
1 'polypeptide(L)'
;MTGYSICDQHLAMGHGMSKVLEGLYIGNYGDSVNIQQLQQHSITHILSLYNKNGKRVVFEDIQYLIVEVEDSPSSIWCQSLENA
;
A
#
# COMPACT_ATOMS: atom_id res chain seq x y z
N MET A 1 24.36 32.56 1.22
CA MET A 1 24.46 31.09 1.11
C MET A 1 23.14 30.52 1.60
N THR A 2 22.28 30.18 0.64
CA THR A 2 20.91 29.72 0.82
C THR A 2 20.92 28.26 1.24
N GLY A 3 20.51 27.96 2.48
CA GLY A 3 20.36 26.62 3.02
C GLY A 3 18.95 26.40 3.53
N TYR A 4 17.94 26.57 2.67
CA TYR A 4 16.62 26.04 2.97
C TYR A 4 16.64 24.55 2.60
N SER A 5 16.67 23.71 3.64
CA SER A 5 16.53 22.27 3.56
C SER A 5 15.20 21.94 2.89
N ILE A 6 15.25 21.44 1.65
CA ILE A 6 14.10 20.94 0.87
C ILE A 6 13.61 19.57 1.41
N CYS A 7 14.24 19.04 2.45
CA CYS A 7 14.07 17.64 2.83
C CYS A 7 12.78 17.31 3.61
N ASP A 8 12.05 18.30 4.14
CA ASP A 8 10.91 18.05 5.05
C ASP A 8 9.53 18.49 4.53
N GLN A 9 9.39 18.91 3.26
CA GLN A 9 8.12 19.45 2.73
C GLN A 9 7.34 18.54 1.75
N HIS A 10 7.42 17.21 1.87
CA HIS A 10 6.48 16.33 1.13
C HIS A 10 6.06 15.03 1.82
N LEU A 11 6.26 14.87 3.15
CA LEU A 11 5.87 13.65 3.88
C LEU A 11 4.35 13.44 4.04
N ALA A 12 3.52 14.22 3.35
CA ALA A 12 2.13 13.85 3.13
C ALA A 12 2.06 12.98 1.86
N MET A 13 2.43 11.70 1.97
CA MET A 13 2.06 10.73 0.93
C MET A 13 0.54 10.84 0.68
N GLY A 14 0.17 10.98 -0.59
CA GLY A 14 -1.12 11.45 -1.11
C GLY A 14 -2.39 11.03 -0.37
N HIS A 15 -3.39 11.92 -0.41
CA HIS A 15 -4.73 11.71 0.16
C HIS A 15 -5.59 10.78 -0.72
N GLY A 16 -5.14 9.56 -1.00
CA GLY A 16 -5.94 8.57 -1.70
C GLY A 16 -5.18 7.55 -2.55
N MET A 17 -5.90 6.52 -2.97
CA MET A 17 -5.47 5.53 -3.96
C MET A 17 -5.41 6.12 -5.38
N SER A 18 -4.35 5.75 -6.10
CA SER A 18 -4.20 6.00 -7.54
C SER A 18 -4.63 4.78 -8.36
N LYS A 19 -5.45 5.00 -9.40
CA LYS A 19 -5.82 3.95 -10.37
C LYS A 19 -4.66 3.71 -11.33
N VAL A 20 -4.11 2.50 -11.32
CA VAL A 20 -3.03 2.10 -12.24
C VAL A 20 -3.64 1.52 -13.52
N LEU A 21 -4.61 0.63 -13.35
CA LEU A 21 -5.39 0.03 -14.42
C LEU A 21 -6.79 -0.30 -13.89
N GLU A 22 -7.67 -0.76 -14.78
CA GLU A 22 -9.01 -1.15 -14.38
C GLU A 22 -8.98 -2.32 -13.38
N GLY A 23 -9.50 -2.08 -12.17
CA GLY A 23 -9.47 -3.05 -11.08
C GLY A 23 -8.17 -3.07 -10.26
N LEU A 24 -7.16 -2.24 -10.56
CA LEU A 24 -5.92 -2.16 -9.78
C LEU A 24 -5.65 -0.74 -9.32
N TYR A 25 -5.49 -0.63 -8.01
CA TYR A 25 -5.26 0.62 -7.30
C TYR A 25 -4.02 0.47 -6.42
N ILE A 26 -3.24 1.55 -6.33
CA ILE A 26 -2.11 1.66 -5.42
C ILE A 26 -2.43 2.78 -4.43
N GLY A 27 -2.39 2.48 -3.14
CA GLY A 27 -2.58 3.44 -2.07
C GLY A 27 -1.76 3.08 -0.83
N ASN A 28 -1.93 3.88 0.21
CA ASN A 28 -1.29 3.62 1.50
C ASN A 28 -2.18 2.69 2.36
N TYR A 29 -1.68 2.34 3.54
CA TYR A 29 -2.44 1.53 4.50
C TYR A 29 -3.78 2.19 4.91
N GLY A 30 -3.82 3.52 5.07
CA GLY A 30 -5.04 4.26 5.40
C GLY A 30 -6.15 4.09 4.36
N ASP A 31 -5.79 4.00 3.08
CA ASP A 31 -6.77 3.73 2.02
C ASP A 31 -7.32 2.30 2.08
N SER A 32 -6.46 1.35 2.46
CA SER A 32 -6.81 -0.08 2.57
C SER A 32 -7.83 -0.37 3.68
N VAL A 33 -8.06 0.59 4.59
CA VAL A 33 -9.06 0.48 5.66
C VAL A 33 -10.28 1.37 5.44
N ASN A 34 -10.28 2.18 4.38
CA ASN A 34 -11.38 3.07 4.04
C ASN A 34 -12.47 2.32 3.27
N ILE A 35 -13.42 1.72 4.00
CA ILE A 35 -14.51 0.92 3.45
C ILE A 35 -15.29 1.66 2.36
N GLN A 36 -15.56 2.96 2.53
CA GLN A 36 -16.32 3.74 1.55
C GLN A 36 -15.57 3.80 0.21
N GLN A 37 -14.26 4.00 0.24
CA GLN A 37 -13.43 4.06 -0.96
C GLN A 37 -13.29 2.68 -1.62
N LEU A 38 -13.15 1.62 -0.81
CA LEU A 38 -13.09 0.24 -1.29
C LEU A 38 -14.40 -0.15 -2.00
N GLN A 39 -15.55 0.16 -1.39
CA GLN A 39 -16.87 -0.09 -1.98
C GLN A 39 -17.10 0.71 -3.26
N GLN A 40 -16.75 2.01 -3.26
CA GLN A 40 -16.88 2.89 -4.42
C GLN A 40 -16.11 2.34 -5.64
N HIS A 41 -14.94 1.73 -5.41
CA HIS A 41 -14.12 1.13 -6.45
C HIS A 41 -14.33 -0.38 -6.61
N SER A 42 -15.30 -0.97 -5.90
CA SER A 42 -15.60 -2.41 -5.92
C SER A 42 -14.36 -3.28 -5.63
N ILE A 43 -13.50 -2.83 -4.72
CA ILE A 43 -12.30 -3.58 -4.31
C ILE A 43 -12.71 -4.73 -3.38
N THR A 44 -12.33 -5.93 -3.78
CA THR A 44 -12.60 -7.19 -3.05
C THR A 44 -11.32 -7.87 -2.55
N HIS A 45 -10.16 -7.43 -3.04
CA HIS A 45 -8.86 -8.02 -2.71
C HIS A 45 -7.87 -6.91 -2.39
N ILE A 46 -7.15 -7.05 -1.28
CA ILE A 46 -6.10 -6.13 -0.84
C ILE A 46 -4.81 -6.94 -0.70
N LEU A 47 -3.78 -6.52 -1.43
CA LEU A 47 -2.41 -7.00 -1.28
C LEU A 47 -1.58 -5.92 -0.60
N SER A 48 -1.08 -6.20 0.60
CA SER A 48 -0.22 -5.28 1.35
C SER A 48 1.21 -5.77 1.41
N LEU A 49 2.15 -4.88 1.13
CA LEU A 49 3.58 -5.09 1.31
C LEU A 49 3.99 -4.40 2.62
N TYR A 50 4.38 -5.15 3.64
CA TYR A 50 4.70 -4.56 4.94
C TYR A 50 5.74 -5.36 5.73
N ASN A 51 6.58 -4.67 6.50
CA ASN A 51 7.56 -5.22 7.42
C ASN A 51 6.94 -5.40 8.82
N LYS A 52 6.70 -6.66 9.23
CA LYS A 52 6.38 -7.15 10.59
C LYS A 52 5.88 -6.09 11.59
N ASN A 53 4.57 -6.15 11.89
CA ASN A 53 3.81 -5.52 13.01
C ASN A 53 2.47 -4.88 12.60
N GLY A 54 2.03 -5.04 11.34
CA GLY A 54 0.76 -4.49 10.86
C GLY A 54 -0.44 -5.30 11.35
N LYS A 55 -1.51 -4.62 11.77
CA LYS A 55 -2.80 -5.28 12.06
C LYS A 55 -3.45 -5.68 10.75
N ARG A 56 -3.78 -6.97 10.60
CA ARG A 56 -4.70 -7.42 9.54
C ARG A 56 -6.07 -6.84 9.83
N VAL A 57 -6.59 -6.02 8.92
CA VAL A 57 -8.00 -5.62 8.96
C VAL A 57 -8.80 -6.66 8.20
N VAL A 58 -9.74 -7.29 8.88
CA VAL A 58 -10.62 -8.30 8.31
C VAL A 58 -11.96 -7.63 8.04
N PHE A 59 -12.34 -7.58 6.77
CA PHE A 59 -13.70 -7.26 6.35
C PHE A 59 -14.34 -8.55 5.85
N GLU A 60 -15.63 -8.76 6.09
CA GLU A 60 -16.33 -10.00 5.72
C GLU A 60 -16.25 -10.30 4.22
N ASP A 61 -16.24 -9.24 3.38
CA ASP A 61 -16.27 -9.36 1.91
C ASP A 61 -14.93 -9.02 1.22
N ILE A 62 -13.83 -8.85 1.98
CA ILE A 62 -12.53 -8.46 1.40
C ILE A 62 -11.44 -9.45 1.78
N GLN A 63 -10.81 -10.03 0.76
CA GLN A 63 -9.65 -10.90 0.92
C GLN A 63 -8.38 -10.06 1.09
N TYR A 64 -7.86 -10.05 2.31
CA TYR A 64 -6.64 -9.32 2.65
C TYR A 64 -5.45 -10.27 2.74
N LEU A 65 -4.47 -10.09 1.84
CA LEU A 65 -3.19 -10.80 1.80
C LEU A 65 -2.04 -9.85 2.16
N ILE A 66 -1.12 -10.33 2.99
CA ILE A 66 0.10 -9.60 3.38
C ILE A 66 1.29 -10.37 2.83
N VAL A 67 2.16 -9.67 2.11
CA VAL A 67 3.48 -10.15 1.73
C VAL A 67 4.49 -9.38 2.56
N GLU A 68 5.29 -10.09 3.34
CA GLU A 68 6.33 -9.46 4.14
C GLU A 68 7.46 -8.98 3.23
N VAL A 69 7.70 -7.66 3.25
CA VAL A 69 8.73 -7.02 2.43
C VAL A 69 9.64 -6.18 3.33
N GLU A 70 10.95 -6.37 3.19
CA GLU A 70 11.96 -5.49 3.79
C GLU A 70 12.01 -4.16 3.03
N ASP A 71 11.90 -3.08 3.77
CA ASP A 71 12.08 -1.71 3.29
C ASP A 71 13.58 -1.35 3.21
N SER A 72 14.35 -2.22 2.55
CA SER A 72 15.77 -2.02 2.28
C SER A 72 16.02 -2.05 0.77
N PRO A 73 16.70 -1.03 0.20
CA PRO A 73 17.02 -1.00 -1.22
C PRO A 73 17.99 -2.12 -1.64
N SER A 74 18.64 -2.80 -0.69
CA SER A 74 19.53 -3.94 -0.97
C SER A 74 18.79 -5.29 -1.06
N SER A 75 17.48 -5.33 -0.83
CA SER A 75 16.70 -6.55 -0.83
C SER A 75 16.22 -6.91 -2.24
N ILE A 76 16.51 -8.13 -2.70
CA ILE A 76 16.18 -8.63 -4.05
C ILE A 76 14.86 -9.41 -3.97
N TRP A 77 13.77 -8.80 -4.45
CA TRP A 77 12.40 -9.34 -4.37
C TRP A 77 11.99 -10.24 -5.53
N CYS A 78 12.93 -10.67 -6.38
CA CYS A 78 12.60 -11.38 -7.62
C CYS A 78 12.03 -12.80 -7.44
N GLN A 79 12.09 -13.40 -6.26
CA GLN A 79 11.80 -14.83 -6.07
C GLN A 79 10.40 -15.15 -5.48
N SER A 80 9.68 -14.16 -4.96
CA SER A 80 8.41 -14.42 -4.25
C SER A 80 7.16 -14.30 -5.13
N LEU A 81 7.26 -13.65 -6.30
CA LEU A 81 6.10 -13.39 -7.16
C LEU A 81 5.80 -14.49 -8.19
N GLU A 82 6.67 -15.50 -8.33
CA GLU A 82 6.44 -16.61 -9.27
C GLU A 82 5.41 -17.65 -8.76
N ASN A 83 5.01 -17.59 -7.48
CA ASN A 83 4.16 -18.60 -6.84
C ASN A 83 2.90 -18.03 -6.15
N ALA A 84 2.51 -16.79 -6.44
CA ALA A 84 1.37 -16.10 -5.81
C ALA A 84 0.17 -15.94 -6.77
#